data_AF-A0A942NVG5-F1
#
_entry.id   AF-A0A942NVG5-F1
#
_cell.length_a   1.000
_cell.length_b   1.000
_cell.length_c   1.000
_cell.angle_alpha   90.00
_cell.angle_beta   90.00
_cell.angle_gamma   90.00
#
_symmetry.space_group_name_H-M   'P 1'
#
loop_
_entity.id
_entity.type
_entity.pdbx_description
1 polymer ?
#
loop_
_entity_poly.entity_id
_entity_poly.type
_entity_poly.pdbx_seq_one_letter_code
_entity_poly.pdbx_strand_id
1 'polypeptide(L)'
;MNIKSWHDLEASIAVISANVAASQAGNIHAYRPVAVELRKLLCDTRNKTDNSLIKRLWPDFNLFPLSGNQKIITENPVLYIPAQIIFNGRGGSKLSELFNEFTQPLDLSEWLEQKLFDNSTTIRSFIRSVADKEGAHSDPDYNEILGKTKSVALADETLTAKVILAIGCQVVKAVSLKIAVDHTNELGEYIAKEYKRICRGVALFYLSGFARNLSQGISITYLSASSAEAHFKGDPGKREVAMRLIQNYESSKFYILLLIDLNNEVWLYQLKLRIQT
;
A
#
# COMPACT_ATOMS: atom_id res chain seq x y z
N MET A 1 20.03 7.22 -11.87
CA MET A 1 19.19 7.25 -10.64
C MET A 1 20.11 7.22 -9.43
N ASN A 2 19.84 7.98 -8.36
CA ASN A 2 20.73 8.06 -7.20
C ASN A 2 20.60 6.80 -6.31
N ILE A 3 21.68 6.03 -6.13
CA ILE A 3 21.74 4.82 -5.28
C ILE A 3 21.22 5.10 -3.87
N LYS A 4 21.53 6.28 -3.32
CA LYS A 4 21.06 6.70 -2.00
C LYS A 4 19.54 6.77 -1.92
N SER A 5 18.89 7.34 -2.94
CA SER A 5 17.42 7.47 -2.97
C SER A 5 16.72 6.11 -2.98
N TRP A 6 17.30 5.13 -3.67
CA TRP A 6 16.78 3.75 -3.66
C TRP A 6 16.95 3.07 -2.31
N HIS A 7 18.11 3.22 -1.68
CA HIS A 7 18.35 2.68 -0.34
C HIS A 7 17.42 3.34 0.70
N ASP A 8 17.23 4.66 0.61
CA ASP A 8 16.29 5.40 1.46
C ASP A 8 14.85 4.90 1.28
N LEU A 9 14.47 4.52 0.06
CA LEU A 9 13.14 3.99 -0.26
C LEU A 9 12.96 2.59 0.31
N GLU A 10 13.94 1.71 0.08
CA GLU A 10 13.98 0.35 0.61
C GLU A 10 13.79 0.35 2.12
N ALA A 11 14.58 1.15 2.84
CA ALA A 11 14.48 1.28 4.28
C ALA A 11 13.10 1.75 4.73
N SER A 12 12.52 2.76 4.06
CA SER A 12 11.19 3.29 4.40
C SER A 12 10.09 2.25 4.19
N ILE A 13 10.10 1.52 3.07
CA ILE A 13 9.11 0.46 2.80
C ILE A 13 9.27 -0.67 3.82
N ALA A 14 10.49 -1.06 4.17
CA ALA A 14 10.75 -2.09 5.19
C ALA A 14 10.17 -1.70 6.56
N VAL A 15 10.38 -0.45 6.98
CA VAL A 15 9.84 0.07 8.25
C VAL A 15 8.32 0.08 8.23
N ILE A 16 7.69 0.57 7.14
CA ILE A 16 6.22 0.56 7.02
C ILE A 16 5.70 -0.88 7.11
N SER A 17 6.31 -1.78 6.35
CA SER A 17 5.94 -3.20 6.27
C SER A 17 5.98 -3.90 7.63
N ALA A 18 7.09 -3.75 8.35
CA ALA A 18 7.29 -4.36 9.67
C ALA A 18 6.29 -3.82 10.70
N ASN A 19 5.98 -2.52 10.64
CA ASN A 19 5.07 -1.89 11.59
C ASN A 19 3.59 -2.15 11.29
N VAL A 20 3.21 -2.29 10.02
CA VAL A 20 1.86 -2.78 9.65
C VAL A 20 1.64 -4.17 10.22
N ALA A 21 2.60 -5.09 10.03
CA ALA A 21 2.53 -6.44 10.60
C ALA A 21 2.51 -6.43 12.14
N ALA A 22 3.31 -5.56 12.77
CA ALA A 22 3.31 -5.41 14.23
C ALA A 22 1.95 -4.92 14.76
N SER A 23 1.29 -4.00 14.07
CA SER A 23 -0.06 -3.54 14.46
C SER A 23 -1.06 -4.67 14.43
N GLN A 24 -1.00 -5.52 13.41
CA GLN A 24 -1.87 -6.71 13.31
C GLN A 24 -1.61 -7.74 14.40
N ALA A 25 -0.38 -7.80 14.90
CA ALA A 25 -0.01 -8.59 16.07
C ALA A 25 -0.43 -7.94 17.40
N GLY A 26 -1.19 -6.84 17.38
CA GLY A 26 -1.71 -6.15 18.56
C GLY A 26 -0.87 -4.98 19.06
N ASN A 27 0.19 -4.58 18.36
CA ASN A 27 0.96 -3.39 18.74
C ASN A 27 0.26 -2.10 18.30
N ILE A 28 -0.60 -1.57 19.17
CA ILE A 28 -1.40 -0.36 18.92
C ILE A 28 -0.59 0.91 18.65
N HIS A 29 0.73 0.92 18.86
CA HIS A 29 1.60 2.08 18.62
C HIS A 29 2.42 1.97 17.33
N ALA A 30 2.33 0.86 16.62
CA ALA A 30 3.12 0.63 15.41
C ALA A 30 2.78 1.58 14.25
N TYR A 31 1.63 2.27 14.28
CA TYR A 31 1.30 3.29 13.28
C TYR A 31 2.23 4.53 13.35
N ARG A 32 2.88 4.81 14.50
CA ARG A 32 3.70 6.03 14.64
C ARG A 32 4.94 6.01 13.74
N PRO A 33 5.78 4.95 13.71
CA PRO A 33 6.84 4.83 12.72
C PRO A 33 6.33 4.89 11.28
N VAL A 34 5.14 4.32 11.01
CA VAL A 34 4.53 4.37 9.67
C VAL A 34 4.27 5.82 9.25
N ALA A 35 3.72 6.65 10.15
CA ALA A 35 3.48 8.08 9.85
C ALA A 35 4.78 8.83 9.53
N VAL A 36 5.87 8.57 10.27
CA VAL A 36 7.19 9.20 10.04
C VAL A 36 7.71 8.85 8.65
N GLU A 37 7.66 7.58 8.28
CA GLU A 37 8.11 7.14 6.95
C GLU A 37 7.21 7.67 5.84
N LEU A 38 5.88 7.69 6.04
CA LEU A 38 4.94 8.29 5.09
C LEU A 38 5.23 9.77 4.86
N ARG A 39 5.56 10.52 5.92
CA ARG A 39 5.98 11.92 5.77
C ARG A 39 7.24 12.02 4.91
N LYS A 40 8.29 11.24 5.21
CA LYS A 40 9.54 11.21 4.42
C LYS A 40 9.27 10.88 2.95
N LEU A 41 8.41 9.89 2.69
CA LEU A 41 8.11 9.39 1.36
C LEU A 41 7.28 10.38 0.53
N LEU A 42 6.26 11.00 1.12
CA LEU A 42 5.20 11.68 0.36
C LEU A 42 5.17 13.20 0.54
N CYS A 43 5.55 13.71 1.71
CA CYS A 43 5.31 15.12 2.03
C CYS A 43 6.37 15.75 2.94
N ASP A 44 7.64 15.34 2.79
CA ASP A 44 8.76 15.98 3.47
C ASP A 44 8.97 17.38 2.90
N THR A 45 8.86 18.40 3.73
CA THR A 45 9.04 19.79 3.31
C THR A 45 10.10 20.42 4.19
N ARG A 46 11.16 20.94 3.55
CA ARG A 46 12.24 21.67 4.21
C ARG A 46 12.41 22.99 3.47
N ASN A 47 12.46 24.09 4.23
CA ASN A 47 12.59 25.44 3.66
C ASN A 47 11.55 25.74 2.55
N LYS A 48 10.29 25.31 2.76
CA LYS A 48 9.18 25.45 1.80
C LYS A 48 9.33 24.66 0.48
N THR A 49 10.35 23.83 0.35
CA THR A 49 10.55 22.94 -0.80
C THR A 49 10.15 21.52 -0.43
N ASP A 50 9.39 20.89 -1.33
CA ASP A 50 9.02 19.48 -1.23
C ASP A 50 10.23 18.60 -1.60
N ASN A 51 10.75 17.89 -0.59
CA ASN A 51 11.89 16.99 -0.67
C ASN A 51 11.46 15.52 -0.56
N SER A 52 10.16 15.24 -0.69
CA SER A 52 9.60 13.90 -0.62
C SER A 52 10.34 12.94 -1.54
N LEU A 53 10.58 11.72 -1.06
CA LEU A 53 11.38 10.74 -1.78
C LEU A 53 10.68 10.25 -3.05
N ILE A 54 9.38 9.98 -2.97
CA ILE A 54 8.60 9.45 -4.10
C ILE A 54 8.60 10.44 -5.26
N LYS A 55 8.36 11.72 -5.02
CA LYS A 55 8.38 12.75 -6.07
C LYS A 55 9.73 12.85 -6.79
N ARG A 56 10.84 12.62 -6.08
CA ARG A 56 12.19 12.62 -6.67
C ARG A 56 12.47 11.38 -7.54
N LEU A 57 11.92 10.24 -7.16
CA LEU A 57 12.08 8.99 -7.91
C LEU A 57 11.11 8.89 -9.09
N TRP A 58 9.85 9.31 -8.87
CA TRP A 58 8.74 9.21 -9.81
C TRP A 58 7.88 10.49 -9.74
N PRO A 59 8.18 11.50 -10.58
CA PRO A 59 7.36 12.71 -10.65
C PRO A 59 5.91 12.46 -11.13
N ASP A 60 5.69 11.35 -11.83
CA ASP A 60 4.41 10.87 -12.37
C ASP A 60 3.72 9.85 -11.45
N PHE A 61 4.11 9.77 -10.18
CA PHE A 61 3.54 8.80 -9.25
C PHE A 61 2.07 9.10 -8.97
N ASN A 62 1.21 8.10 -9.18
CA ASN A 62 -0.23 8.23 -9.03
C ASN A 62 -0.78 7.22 -8.01
N LEU A 63 -1.83 7.60 -7.31
CA LEU A 63 -2.49 6.81 -6.27
C LEU A 63 -4.00 6.84 -6.46
N PHE A 64 -4.67 5.73 -6.15
CA PHE A 64 -6.14 5.68 -6.16
C PHE A 64 -6.73 6.63 -5.11
N PRO A 65 -7.79 7.40 -5.46
CA PRO A 65 -8.40 8.37 -4.56
C PRO A 65 -9.14 7.70 -3.41
N LEU A 66 -9.58 8.48 -2.42
CA LEU A 66 -10.41 8.01 -1.30
C LEU A 66 -11.79 7.53 -1.80
N SER A 67 -12.37 6.49 -1.18
CA SER A 67 -13.67 5.91 -1.59
C SER A 67 -14.89 6.75 -1.22
N GLY A 68 -14.68 7.94 -0.67
CA GLY A 68 -15.74 8.85 -0.26
C GLY A 68 -16.08 9.92 -1.28
N ASN A 69 -17.32 10.42 -1.26
CA ASN A 69 -17.69 11.61 -2.02
C ASN A 69 -17.16 12.87 -1.33
N GLN A 70 -16.03 13.36 -1.82
CA GLN A 70 -15.33 14.56 -1.33
C GLN A 70 -16.21 15.83 -1.31
N LYS A 71 -17.29 15.88 -2.12
CA LYS A 71 -18.23 17.01 -2.17
C LYS A 71 -19.16 17.07 -0.95
N ILE A 72 -19.36 15.96 -0.25
CA ILE A 72 -20.21 15.88 0.96
C ILE A 72 -19.47 16.42 2.18
N ILE A 73 -18.13 16.47 2.13
CA ILE A 73 -17.29 17.06 3.17
C ILE A 73 -17.39 18.58 3.08
N THR A 74 -18.44 19.10 3.73
CA THR A 74 -18.74 20.52 3.90
C THR A 74 -18.18 21.01 5.24
N GLU A 75 -18.52 22.22 5.66
CA GLU A 75 -18.13 22.77 6.97
C GLU A 75 -18.88 22.12 8.15
N ASN A 76 -19.99 21.41 7.90
CA ASN A 76 -20.91 20.93 8.93
C ASN A 76 -20.70 19.50 9.49
N PRO A 77 -20.17 18.48 8.78
CA PRO A 77 -19.88 17.20 9.42
C PRO A 77 -18.75 17.36 10.44
N VAL A 78 -19.02 16.97 11.69
CA VAL A 78 -18.01 16.93 12.77
C VAL A 78 -16.90 15.90 12.44
N LEU A 79 -17.26 14.83 11.72
CA LEU A 79 -16.33 13.79 11.28
C LEU A 79 -16.92 12.96 10.13
N TYR A 80 -16.24 12.94 8.99
CA TYR A 80 -16.49 12.05 7.86
C TYR A 80 -15.44 10.94 7.82
N ILE A 81 -15.81 9.70 7.52
CA ILE A 81 -14.84 8.60 7.35
C ILE A 81 -15.04 8.03 5.93
N PRO A 82 -14.08 8.23 5.00
CA PRO A 82 -14.21 7.83 3.59
C PRO A 82 -13.96 6.33 3.37
N ALA A 83 -14.48 5.49 4.26
CA ALA A 83 -14.24 4.05 4.25
C ALA A 83 -15.46 3.30 4.80
N GLN A 84 -15.55 2.02 4.47
CA GLN A 84 -16.43 1.10 5.16
C GLN A 84 -15.75 0.60 6.45
N ILE A 85 -16.52 0.47 7.52
CA ILE A 85 -16.04 -0.08 8.79
C ILE A 85 -16.64 -1.47 8.96
N ILE A 86 -15.80 -2.49 8.92
CA ILE A 86 -16.21 -3.88 9.14
C ILE A 86 -15.87 -4.26 10.58
N PHE A 87 -16.88 -4.72 11.32
CA PHE A 87 -16.72 -5.30 12.65
C PHE A 87 -16.72 -6.83 12.55
N ASN A 88 -15.73 -7.48 13.17
CA ASN A 88 -15.58 -8.94 13.11
C ASN A 88 -16.35 -9.69 14.23
N GLY A 89 -17.09 -8.97 15.07
CA GLY A 89 -17.85 -9.53 16.20
C GLY A 89 -17.00 -10.05 17.36
N ARG A 90 -15.67 -9.93 17.31
CA ARG A 90 -14.72 -10.39 18.34
C ARG A 90 -13.89 -9.25 18.94
N GLY A 91 -14.47 -8.05 18.99
CA GLY A 91 -13.76 -6.85 19.45
C GLY A 91 -12.75 -6.29 18.43
N GLY A 92 -12.68 -6.82 17.20
CA GLY A 92 -11.87 -6.24 16.13
C GLY A 92 -12.70 -5.43 15.13
N SER A 93 -12.09 -4.40 14.57
CA SER A 93 -12.64 -3.67 13.44
C SER A 93 -11.57 -3.41 12.38
N LYS A 94 -11.97 -3.35 11.12
CA LYS A 94 -11.09 -3.04 9.99
C LYS A 94 -11.72 -1.92 9.16
N LEU A 95 -10.90 -0.95 8.76
CA LEU A 95 -11.28 -0.05 7.67
C LEU A 95 -11.08 -0.81 6.36
N SER A 96 -12.17 -1.06 5.65
CA SER A 96 -12.14 -1.59 4.29
C SER A 96 -12.45 -0.48 3.30
N GLU A 97 -11.87 -0.58 2.11
CA GLU A 97 -12.18 0.33 1.00
C GLU A 97 -11.92 1.80 1.33
N LEU A 98 -10.82 2.14 2.02
CA LEU A 98 -10.46 3.55 2.20
C LEU A 98 -10.13 4.23 0.85
N PHE A 99 -9.60 3.47 -0.11
CA PHE A 99 -9.25 3.94 -1.45
C PHE A 99 -10.06 3.21 -2.52
N ASN A 100 -10.47 3.94 -3.55
CA ASN A 100 -11.32 3.43 -4.63
C ASN A 100 -10.48 3.05 -5.85
N GLU A 101 -10.19 1.76 -5.96
CA GLU A 101 -9.36 1.21 -7.04
C GLU A 101 -10.08 1.12 -8.39
N PHE A 102 -11.39 1.39 -8.41
CA PHE A 102 -12.20 1.43 -9.63
C PHE A 102 -12.23 2.82 -10.27
N THR A 103 -11.59 3.80 -9.65
CA THR A 103 -11.52 5.17 -10.16
C THR A 103 -10.15 5.49 -10.71
N GLN A 104 -10.07 6.51 -11.56
CA GLN A 104 -8.80 6.95 -12.13
C GLN A 104 -7.84 7.39 -11.01
N PRO A 105 -6.59 6.89 -11.00
CA PRO A 105 -5.57 7.39 -10.08
C PRO A 105 -5.34 8.88 -10.23
N LEU A 106 -5.10 9.56 -9.10
CA LEU A 106 -4.71 10.96 -9.03
C LEU A 106 -3.20 11.10 -8.95
N ASP A 107 -2.66 12.22 -9.43
CA ASP A 107 -1.26 12.54 -9.17
C ASP A 107 -1.02 12.75 -7.66
N LEU A 108 0.22 12.55 -7.24
CA LEU A 108 0.57 12.62 -5.82
C LEU A 108 0.19 13.97 -5.16
N SER A 109 0.27 15.09 -5.89
CA SER A 109 -0.04 16.40 -5.30
C SER A 109 -1.54 16.52 -5.04
N GLU A 110 -2.38 16.22 -6.03
CA GLU A 110 -3.84 16.19 -5.86
C GLU A 110 -4.27 15.15 -4.83
N TRP A 111 -3.67 13.97 -4.85
CA TRP A 111 -3.99 12.89 -3.93
C TRP A 111 -3.78 13.33 -2.47
N LEU A 112 -2.68 14.03 -2.19
CA LEU A 112 -2.34 14.52 -0.85
C LEU A 112 -3.27 15.63 -0.34
N GLU A 113 -3.93 16.36 -1.24
CA GLU A 113 -4.89 17.41 -0.88
C GLU A 113 -6.34 16.93 -0.72
N GLN A 114 -6.60 15.63 -0.92
CA GLN A 114 -7.91 15.06 -0.63
C GLN A 114 -8.28 15.23 0.84
N LYS A 115 -9.54 15.60 1.08
CA LYS A 115 -10.11 15.78 2.42
C LYS A 115 -10.40 14.42 3.03
N LEU A 116 -9.92 14.24 4.26
CA LEU A 116 -9.96 12.95 4.94
C LEU A 116 -11.12 12.87 5.93
N PHE A 117 -11.24 13.84 6.84
CA PHE A 117 -12.25 13.82 7.91
C PHE A 117 -13.21 14.99 7.90
N ASP A 118 -12.72 16.17 7.56
CA ASP A 118 -13.48 17.41 7.52
C ASP A 118 -12.93 18.30 6.40
N ASN A 119 -13.47 19.50 6.28
CA ASN A 119 -13.09 20.42 5.21
C ASN A 119 -11.64 20.94 5.31
N SER A 120 -11.01 20.86 6.50
CA SER A 120 -9.68 21.42 6.76
C SER A 120 -8.57 20.36 6.83
N THR A 121 -8.92 19.09 7.03
CA THR A 121 -7.96 18.00 7.20
C THR A 121 -7.74 17.27 5.88
N THR A 122 -6.59 17.52 5.25
CA THR A 122 -6.13 16.77 4.07
C THR A 122 -5.31 15.55 4.47
N ILE A 123 -5.10 14.63 3.53
CA ILE A 123 -4.17 13.50 3.75
C ILE A 123 -2.78 14.02 4.14
N ARG A 124 -2.29 15.07 3.48
CA ARG A 124 -1.00 15.69 3.80
C ARG A 124 -0.93 16.20 5.22
N SER A 125 -1.89 17.03 5.64
CA SER A 125 -1.86 17.65 6.96
C SER A 125 -2.03 16.60 8.06
N PHE A 126 -2.83 15.56 7.80
CA PHE A 126 -2.99 14.42 8.69
C PHE A 126 -1.68 13.64 8.88
N ILE A 127 -1.02 13.17 7.81
CA ILE A 127 0.25 12.43 7.91
C ILE A 127 1.29 13.25 8.68
N ARG A 128 1.44 14.52 8.33
CA ARG A 128 2.41 15.42 9.00
C ARG A 128 2.08 15.58 10.48
N SER A 129 0.82 15.79 10.81
CA SER A 129 0.35 15.92 12.18
C SER A 129 0.76 14.71 13.03
N VAL A 130 0.44 13.49 12.58
CA VAL A 130 0.81 12.26 13.33
C VAL A 130 2.32 12.10 13.41
N ALA A 131 3.04 12.32 12.30
CA ALA A 131 4.49 12.18 12.26
C ALA A 131 5.19 13.16 13.21
N ASP A 132 4.77 14.42 13.24
CA ASP A 132 5.39 15.48 14.05
C ASP A 132 5.04 15.35 15.53
N LYS A 133 3.77 15.07 15.86
CA LYS A 133 3.23 15.12 17.23
C LYS A 133 3.17 13.79 17.96
N GLU A 134 3.42 12.68 17.28
CA GLU A 134 3.45 11.36 17.91
C GLU A 134 4.63 10.50 17.48
N GLY A 135 5.09 10.67 16.24
CA GLY A 135 6.26 9.96 15.72
C GLY A 135 7.59 10.55 16.21
N ALA A 136 7.77 11.86 16.04
CA ALA A 136 9.03 12.55 16.33
C ALA A 136 9.07 13.15 17.74
N HIS A 137 7.96 13.73 18.20
CA HIS A 137 7.83 14.32 19.52
C HIS A 137 6.59 13.72 20.17
N SER A 138 6.71 13.05 21.32
CA SER A 138 5.53 12.64 22.10
C SER A 138 4.95 13.86 22.81
N ASP A 139 4.41 14.79 22.03
CA ASP A 139 3.91 16.07 22.52
C ASP A 139 2.56 15.84 23.23
N PRO A 140 2.41 16.25 24.51
CA PRO A 140 1.13 16.14 25.21
C PRO A 140 0.04 17.03 24.57
N ASP A 141 0.42 18.10 23.88
CA ASP A 141 -0.50 19.04 23.25
C ASP A 141 -0.78 18.64 21.79
N TYR A 142 -1.81 17.81 21.63
CA TYR A 142 -2.35 17.45 20.32
C TYR A 142 -2.87 18.69 19.59
N ASN A 143 -2.59 18.77 18.28
CA ASN A 143 -3.27 19.74 17.45
C ASN A 143 -4.73 19.32 17.19
N GLU A 144 -5.51 20.23 16.59
CA GLU A 144 -6.93 20.03 16.33
C GLU A 144 -7.24 18.72 15.59
N ILE A 145 -6.40 18.35 14.62
CA ILE A 145 -6.54 17.12 13.82
C ILE A 145 -6.50 15.88 14.73
N LEU A 146 -5.47 15.78 15.58
CA LEU A 146 -5.30 14.63 16.48
C LEU A 146 -6.34 14.60 17.59
N GLY A 147 -6.79 15.76 18.09
CA GLY A 147 -7.87 15.85 19.07
C GLY A 147 -9.18 15.22 18.55
N LYS A 148 -9.51 15.48 17.27
CA LYS A 148 -10.69 14.89 16.62
C LYS A 148 -10.56 13.39 16.42
N THR A 149 -9.44 12.91 15.88
CA THR A 149 -9.33 11.49 15.49
C THR A 149 -9.01 10.55 16.66
N LYS A 150 -8.39 11.04 17.74
CA LYS A 150 -8.13 10.23 18.94
C LYS A 150 -9.35 10.03 19.82
N SER A 151 -10.31 10.95 19.80
CA SER A 151 -11.58 10.78 20.52
C SER A 151 -12.47 9.70 19.89
N VAL A 152 -12.14 9.24 18.68
CA VAL A 152 -12.87 8.21 17.94
C VAL A 152 -12.09 6.90 17.99
N ALA A 153 -12.49 6.01 18.89
CA ALA A 153 -11.99 4.65 18.94
C ALA A 153 -12.87 3.72 18.11
N LEU A 154 -12.26 2.91 17.25
CA LEU A 154 -12.93 1.86 16.50
C LEU A 154 -12.48 0.52 17.08
N ALA A 155 -13.28 0.02 18.02
CA ALA A 155 -12.87 -1.00 18.98
C ALA A 155 -11.67 -0.53 19.83
N ASP A 156 -10.52 -1.21 19.75
CA ASP A 156 -9.35 -0.94 20.61
C ASP A 156 -8.28 -0.06 19.95
N GLU A 157 -8.48 0.31 18.69
CA GLU A 157 -7.55 1.17 17.95
C GLU A 157 -8.21 2.52 17.65
N THR A 158 -7.43 3.59 17.77
CA THR A 158 -7.87 4.93 17.36
C THR A 158 -8.09 4.97 15.85
N LEU A 159 -9.04 5.80 15.41
CA LEU A 159 -9.22 6.09 13.98
C LEU A 159 -7.90 6.57 13.34
N THR A 160 -7.10 7.33 14.09
CA THR A 160 -5.75 7.77 13.68
C THR A 160 -4.88 6.60 13.25
N ALA A 161 -4.77 5.56 14.09
CA ALA A 161 -3.93 4.41 13.83
C ALA A 161 -4.38 3.68 12.57
N LYS A 162 -5.68 3.37 12.48
CA LYS A 162 -6.25 2.63 11.34
C LYS A 162 -6.03 3.35 10.01
N VAL A 163 -6.24 4.67 9.98
CA VAL A 163 -6.10 5.44 8.74
C VAL A 163 -4.63 5.57 8.32
N ILE A 164 -3.71 5.81 9.26
CA ILE A 164 -2.27 5.82 8.95
C ILE A 164 -1.80 4.46 8.41
N LEU A 165 -2.23 3.36 9.01
CA LEU A 165 -1.88 2.02 8.55
C LEU A 165 -2.45 1.72 7.17
N ALA A 166 -3.71 2.12 6.91
CA ALA A 166 -4.32 1.97 5.60
C ALA A 166 -3.60 2.80 4.51
N ILE A 167 -3.23 4.04 4.81
CA ILE A 167 -2.38 4.86 3.93
C ILE A 167 -1.02 4.15 3.69
N GLY A 168 -0.39 3.65 4.75
CA GLY A 168 0.86 2.89 4.67
C GLY A 168 0.78 1.73 3.69
N CYS A 169 -0.24 0.87 3.84
CA CYS A 169 -0.47 -0.27 2.96
C CYS A 169 -0.65 0.18 1.50
N GLN A 170 -1.48 1.20 1.27
CA GLN A 170 -1.74 1.72 -0.07
C GLN A 170 -0.48 2.24 -0.76
N VAL A 171 0.37 2.96 -0.03
CA VAL A 171 1.62 3.52 -0.55
C VAL A 171 2.60 2.42 -0.88
N VAL A 172 2.80 1.45 0.01
CA VAL A 172 3.68 0.29 -0.24
C VAL A 172 3.20 -0.47 -1.48
N LYS A 173 1.90 -0.72 -1.59
CA LYS A 173 1.30 -1.36 -2.76
C LYS A 173 1.59 -0.59 -4.05
N ALA A 174 1.29 0.71 -4.08
CA ALA A 174 1.47 1.53 -5.28
C ALA A 174 2.94 1.66 -5.69
N VAL A 175 3.86 1.81 -4.73
CA VAL A 175 5.30 1.83 -5.01
C VAL A 175 5.78 0.51 -5.58
N SER A 176 5.35 -0.60 -4.99
CA SER A 176 5.74 -1.94 -5.48
C SER A 176 5.20 -2.21 -6.88
N LEU A 177 3.98 -1.77 -7.17
CA LEU A 177 3.39 -1.79 -8.50
C LEU A 177 4.21 -0.97 -9.51
N LYS A 178 4.56 0.27 -9.15
CA LYS A 178 5.37 1.13 -10.01
C LYS A 178 6.72 0.48 -10.33
N ILE A 179 7.37 -0.12 -9.35
CA ILE A 179 8.65 -0.82 -9.56
C ILE A 179 8.47 -2.05 -10.46
N ALA A 180 7.41 -2.84 -10.26
CA ALA A 180 7.11 -3.97 -11.15
C ALA A 180 6.84 -3.51 -12.61
N VAL A 181 6.14 -2.39 -12.78
CA VAL A 181 5.90 -1.78 -14.09
C VAL A 181 7.21 -1.28 -14.72
N ASP A 182 8.06 -0.61 -13.95
CA ASP A 182 9.33 -0.08 -14.46
C ASP A 182 10.33 -1.19 -14.85
N HIS A 183 10.24 -2.38 -14.23
CA HIS A 183 11.08 -3.56 -14.52
C HIS A 183 10.35 -4.67 -15.30
N THR A 184 9.28 -4.30 -15.99
CA THR A 184 8.38 -5.22 -16.66
C THR A 184 9.07 -6.18 -17.62
N ASN A 185 10.10 -5.74 -18.34
CA ASN A 185 10.80 -6.56 -19.32
C ASN A 185 11.63 -7.65 -18.64
N GLU A 186 12.41 -7.29 -17.63
CA GLU A 186 13.22 -8.22 -16.85
C GLU A 186 12.36 -9.25 -16.12
N LEU A 187 11.21 -8.81 -15.57
CA LEU A 187 10.23 -9.72 -14.99
C LEU A 187 9.68 -10.67 -16.05
N GLY A 188 9.34 -10.16 -17.24
CA GLY A 188 8.87 -10.95 -18.36
C GLY A 188 9.87 -12.03 -18.78
N GLU A 189 11.15 -11.69 -18.91
CA GLU A 189 12.22 -12.63 -19.26
C GLU A 189 12.41 -13.73 -18.21
N TYR A 190 12.43 -13.36 -16.92
CA TYR A 190 12.53 -14.32 -15.83
C TYR A 190 11.35 -15.31 -15.84
N ILE A 191 10.12 -14.78 -15.94
CA ILE A 191 8.92 -15.62 -15.95
C ILE A 191 8.89 -16.50 -17.21
N ALA A 192 9.34 -15.99 -18.37
CA ALA A 192 9.45 -16.78 -19.59
C ALA A 192 10.39 -17.97 -19.44
N LYS A 193 11.54 -17.74 -18.80
CA LYS A 193 12.51 -18.80 -18.49
C LYS A 193 11.92 -19.84 -17.53
N GLU A 194 11.27 -19.41 -16.47
CA GLU A 194 10.65 -20.31 -15.49
C GLU A 194 9.46 -21.08 -16.08
N TYR A 195 8.65 -20.44 -16.93
CA TYR A 195 7.57 -21.10 -17.67
C TYR A 195 8.08 -22.23 -18.57
N LYS A 196 9.19 -22.01 -19.29
CA LYS A 196 9.82 -23.08 -20.10
C LYS A 196 10.28 -24.27 -19.24
N ARG A 197 10.58 -24.04 -17.96
CA ARG A 197 11.08 -25.05 -17.02
C ARG A 197 9.97 -25.82 -16.32
N ILE A 198 8.95 -25.14 -15.80
CA ILE A 198 7.92 -25.74 -14.95
C ILE A 198 6.50 -25.69 -15.53
N CYS A 199 6.36 -25.25 -16.78
CA CYS A 199 5.10 -25.09 -17.49
C CYS A 199 4.17 -24.06 -16.81
N ARG A 200 2.84 -24.28 -16.88
CA ARG A 200 1.84 -23.34 -16.38
C ARG A 200 1.98 -23.13 -14.87
N GLY A 201 2.02 -21.85 -14.50
CA GLY A 201 2.26 -21.41 -13.13
C GLY A 201 1.97 -19.93 -12.94
N VAL A 202 2.35 -19.42 -11.78
CA VAL A 202 2.11 -18.04 -11.35
C VAL A 202 3.37 -17.45 -10.74
N ALA A 203 3.70 -16.24 -11.13
CA ALA A 203 4.74 -15.47 -10.50
C ALA A 203 4.18 -14.81 -9.24
N LEU A 204 4.77 -15.09 -8.08
CA LEU A 204 4.45 -14.46 -6.81
C LEU A 204 5.48 -13.38 -6.52
N PHE A 205 4.99 -12.17 -6.25
CA PHE A 205 5.81 -11.07 -5.80
C PHE A 205 5.36 -10.66 -4.39
N TYR A 206 6.17 -11.04 -3.40
CA TYR A 206 5.90 -10.76 -1.99
C TYR A 206 6.40 -9.37 -1.64
N LEU A 207 5.50 -8.44 -1.33
CA LEU A 207 5.84 -7.07 -0.95
C LEU A 207 6.70 -7.04 0.33
N SER A 208 6.44 -7.95 1.26
CA SER A 208 7.20 -8.08 2.50
C SER A 208 8.65 -8.53 2.30
N GLY A 209 8.92 -9.38 1.30
CA GLY A 209 10.27 -9.82 0.93
C GLY A 209 10.99 -8.79 0.06
N PHE A 210 10.22 -8.11 -0.80
CA PHE A 210 10.70 -7.03 -1.64
C PHE A 210 11.23 -5.84 -0.85
N ALA A 211 10.51 -5.42 0.20
CA ALA A 211 10.91 -4.32 1.07
C ALA A 211 12.31 -4.51 1.68
N ARG A 212 12.77 -5.74 1.86
CA ARG A 212 14.05 -6.07 2.51
C ARG A 212 15.24 -6.16 1.56
N ASN A 213 14.99 -6.29 0.26
CA ASN A 213 15.99 -6.68 -0.73
C ASN A 213 15.89 -5.88 -2.05
N LEU A 214 15.25 -4.72 -2.05
CA LEU A 214 15.09 -3.88 -3.24
C LEU A 214 16.42 -3.58 -3.92
N SER A 215 17.47 -3.31 -3.14
CA SER A 215 18.83 -3.08 -3.66
C SER A 215 19.48 -4.33 -4.27
N GLN A 216 18.99 -5.51 -3.92
CA GLN A 216 19.45 -6.80 -4.45
C GLN A 216 18.59 -7.28 -5.64
N GLY A 217 17.55 -6.52 -6.01
CA GLY A 217 16.64 -6.82 -7.11
C GLY A 217 15.25 -7.28 -6.67
N ILE A 218 14.38 -7.47 -7.65
CA ILE A 218 12.99 -7.88 -7.43
C ILE A 218 12.94 -9.40 -7.18
N SER A 219 12.66 -9.81 -5.94
CA SER A 219 12.48 -11.21 -5.58
C SER A 219 11.12 -11.75 -6.02
N ILE A 220 11.09 -12.55 -7.09
CA ILE A 220 9.89 -13.24 -7.58
C ILE A 220 10.04 -14.74 -7.48
N THR A 221 9.01 -15.38 -6.93
CA THR A 221 8.91 -16.83 -6.86
C THR A 221 7.93 -17.31 -7.93
N TYR A 222 8.37 -18.13 -8.88
CA TYR A 222 7.46 -18.76 -9.83
C TYR A 222 6.98 -20.12 -9.28
N LEU A 223 5.67 -20.26 -9.08
CA LEU A 223 5.03 -21.50 -8.62
C LEU A 223 4.33 -22.20 -9.78
N SER A 224 4.42 -23.53 -9.85
CA SER A 224 3.54 -24.30 -10.75
C SER A 224 2.08 -24.14 -10.35
N ALA A 225 1.14 -24.47 -11.24
CA ALA A 225 -0.29 -24.41 -10.94
C ALA A 225 -0.68 -25.20 -9.68
N SER A 226 -0.14 -26.41 -9.50
CA SER A 226 -0.39 -27.24 -8.31
C SER A 226 0.22 -26.66 -7.03
N SER A 227 1.43 -26.10 -7.12
CA SER A 227 2.07 -25.41 -6.00
C SER A 227 1.33 -24.12 -5.63
N ALA A 228 0.82 -23.37 -6.60
CA ALA A 228 -0.01 -22.18 -6.35
C ALA A 228 -1.33 -22.56 -5.66
N GLU A 229 -1.98 -23.64 -6.11
CA GLU A 229 -3.20 -24.15 -5.47
C GLU A 229 -2.96 -24.54 -4.00
N ALA A 230 -1.85 -25.24 -3.73
CA ALA A 230 -1.45 -25.57 -2.36
C ALA A 230 -1.13 -24.32 -1.54
N HIS A 231 -0.45 -23.34 -2.14
CA HIS A 231 -0.08 -22.09 -1.50
C HIS A 231 -1.30 -21.29 -1.03
N PHE A 232 -2.36 -21.22 -1.84
CA PHE A 232 -3.60 -20.50 -1.51
C PHE A 232 -4.65 -21.35 -0.80
N LYS A 233 -4.36 -22.59 -0.42
CA LYS A 233 -5.33 -23.50 0.21
C LYS A 233 -5.96 -22.91 1.48
N GLY A 234 -5.21 -22.09 2.23
CA GLY A 234 -5.69 -21.42 3.44
C GLY A 234 -6.59 -20.20 3.20
N ASP A 235 -6.76 -19.76 1.95
CA ASP A 235 -7.56 -18.59 1.61
C ASP A 235 -8.43 -18.86 0.36
N PRO A 236 -9.66 -19.37 0.56
CA PRO A 236 -10.53 -19.81 -0.53
C PRO A 236 -10.83 -18.72 -1.56
N GLY A 237 -10.98 -17.46 -1.13
CA GLY A 237 -11.25 -16.35 -2.05
C GLY A 237 -10.05 -16.06 -2.95
N LYS A 238 -8.85 -16.04 -2.39
CA LYS A 238 -7.61 -15.85 -3.17
C LYS A 238 -7.34 -17.05 -4.09
N ARG A 239 -7.60 -18.26 -3.61
CA ARG A 239 -7.51 -19.49 -4.41
C ARG A 239 -8.43 -19.43 -5.63
N GLU A 240 -9.69 -19.08 -5.44
CA GLU A 240 -10.66 -19.00 -6.55
C GLU A 240 -10.19 -18.02 -7.63
N VAL A 241 -9.76 -16.81 -7.21
CA VAL A 241 -9.24 -15.79 -8.13
C VAL A 241 -8.00 -16.29 -8.86
N ALA A 242 -7.01 -16.82 -8.14
CA ALA A 242 -5.77 -17.35 -8.71
C ALA A 242 -6.04 -18.48 -9.72
N MET A 243 -6.89 -19.45 -9.36
CA MET A 243 -7.23 -20.58 -10.22
C MET A 243 -8.00 -20.16 -11.47
N ARG A 244 -8.98 -19.25 -11.33
CA ARG A 244 -9.72 -18.69 -12.48
C ARG A 244 -8.78 -18.05 -13.49
N LEU A 245 -7.76 -17.34 -13.02
CA LEU A 245 -6.77 -16.73 -13.91
C LEU A 245 -5.88 -17.77 -14.56
N ILE A 246 -5.32 -18.72 -13.81
CA ILE A 246 -4.52 -19.82 -14.36
C ILE A 246 -5.29 -20.58 -15.45
N GLN A 247 -6.60 -20.77 -15.25
CA GLN A 247 -7.48 -21.46 -16.20
C GLN A 247 -7.79 -20.64 -17.46
N ASN A 248 -8.08 -19.34 -17.32
CA ASN A 248 -8.41 -18.44 -18.42
C ASN A 248 -7.19 -17.97 -19.22
N TYR A 249 -6.01 -18.46 -18.87
CA TYR A 249 -4.73 -18.01 -19.40
C TYR A 249 -4.32 -18.79 -20.65
N GLU A 250 -4.42 -18.17 -21.83
CA GLU A 250 -3.87 -18.75 -23.07
C GLU A 250 -2.34 -18.58 -23.12
N SER A 251 -1.64 -19.71 -23.24
CA SER A 251 -0.19 -19.88 -23.08
C SER A 251 0.71 -19.09 -24.05
N SER A 252 0.16 -18.30 -24.97
CA SER A 252 0.95 -17.75 -26.08
C SER A 252 1.45 -16.31 -25.90
N LYS A 253 0.95 -15.48 -24.96
CA LYS A 253 1.20 -14.01 -25.04
C LYS A 253 1.26 -13.16 -23.77
N PHE A 254 1.33 -13.70 -22.55
CA PHE A 254 1.23 -12.92 -21.30
C PHE A 254 1.94 -13.62 -20.10
N TYR A 255 1.83 -13.07 -18.89
CA TYR A 255 2.10 -13.78 -17.63
C TYR A 255 1.18 -13.24 -16.51
N ILE A 256 0.98 -14.02 -15.45
CA ILE A 256 0.22 -13.59 -14.25
C ILE A 256 1.21 -13.30 -13.13
N LEU A 257 1.20 -12.07 -12.63
CA LEU A 257 1.88 -11.66 -11.41
C LEU A 257 0.83 -11.56 -10.28
N LEU A 258 0.99 -12.35 -9.23
CA LEU A 258 0.24 -12.16 -8.00
C LEU A 258 1.11 -11.35 -7.05
N LEU A 259 0.61 -10.19 -6.65
CA LEU A 259 1.22 -9.40 -5.59
C LEU A 259 0.69 -9.91 -4.27
N ILE A 260 1.57 -10.22 -3.34
CA ILE A 260 1.17 -10.60 -1.99
C ILE A 260 1.62 -9.48 -1.06
N ASP A 261 0.64 -8.76 -0.54
CA ASP A 261 0.82 -7.62 0.35
C ASP A 261 1.23 -8.04 1.75
N LEU A 262 1.64 -7.03 2.51
CA LEU A 262 2.06 -7.02 3.91
C LEU A 262 1.08 -7.73 4.85
N ASN A 263 -0.21 -7.73 4.51
CA ASN A 263 -1.26 -8.36 5.31
C ASN A 263 -1.50 -9.83 4.91
N ASN A 264 -0.61 -10.42 4.11
CA ASN A 264 -0.84 -11.65 3.34
C ASN A 264 -2.09 -11.56 2.42
N GLU A 265 -2.61 -10.36 2.19
CA GLU A 265 -3.64 -10.13 1.18
C GLU A 265 -3.02 -10.36 -0.19
N VAL A 266 -3.66 -11.20 -1.01
CA VAL A 266 -3.24 -11.40 -2.39
C VAL A 266 -3.97 -10.36 -3.20
N TRP A 267 -3.18 -9.49 -3.79
CA TRP A 267 -3.63 -8.50 -4.75
C TRP A 267 -3.30 -9.03 -6.12
N LEU A 268 -4.33 -9.17 -6.92
CA LEU A 268 -4.15 -9.59 -8.30
C LEU A 268 -3.61 -8.41 -9.10
N TYR A 269 -2.46 -8.60 -9.75
CA TYR A 269 -1.99 -7.68 -10.77
C TYR A 269 -1.72 -8.42 -12.08
N GLN A 270 -2.72 -8.42 -12.95
CA GLN A 270 -2.55 -8.99 -14.28
C GLN A 270 -1.83 -7.98 -15.17
N LEU A 271 -0.55 -8.23 -15.44
CA LEU A 271 0.21 -7.42 -16.38
C LEU A 271 0.20 -8.07 -17.78
N LYS A 272 -0.28 -7.32 -18.77
CA LYS A 272 -0.42 -7.79 -20.14
C LYS A 272 0.92 -7.68 -20.90
N LEU A 273 1.81 -8.66 -20.77
CA LEU A 273 3.12 -8.62 -21.44
C LEU A 273 3.20 -9.52 -22.65
N ARG A 274 3.20 -8.91 -23.83
CA ARG A 274 3.37 -9.61 -25.10
C ARG A 274 4.82 -10.11 -25.19
N ILE A 275 5.01 -11.40 -25.00
CA ILE A 275 6.31 -12.05 -25.25
C ILE A 275 6.64 -11.85 -26.72
N GLN A 276 7.73 -11.14 -27.01
CA GLN A 276 8.36 -11.23 -28.32
C GLN A 276 9.10 -12.56 -28.34
N THR A 277 8.46 -13.59 -28.91
CA THR A 277 9.10 -14.88 -29.20
C THR A 277 10.09 -14.75 -30.34
#